data_AF-A0A3D0F4C3-F1
#
_entry.id   AF-A0A3D0F4C3-F1
#
_cell.length_a   1.000
_cell.length_b   1.000
_cell.length_c   1.000
_cell.angle_alpha   90.00
_cell.angle_beta   90.00
_cell.angle_gamma   90.00
#
_symmetry.space_group_name_H-M   'P 1'
#
loop_
_entity.id
_entity.type
_entity.pdbx_description
1 polymer ?
#
loop_
_entity_poly.entity_id
_entity_poly.type
_entity_poly.pdbx_seq_one_letter_code
_entity_poly.pdbx_strand_id
1 'polypeptide(L)'
;MIDKRGDEQIVTDFLNGDRESFRVLAERYSDTLFRVAMGYLHSKEDSQDMVQDVLVKVYSSLGTFKGDSKLSTWLYRIMVNACL
;
A
#
# COMPACT_ATOMS: atom_id res chain seq x y z
N MET A 1 10.00 10.53 -12.72
CA MET A 1 9.34 9.85 -13.85
C MET A 1 8.26 8.96 -13.25
N ILE A 2 7.01 9.02 -13.73
CA ILE A 2 5.97 8.10 -13.26
C ILE A 2 6.28 6.73 -13.84
N ASP A 3 6.50 5.74 -12.96
CA ASP A 3 6.66 4.35 -13.36
C ASP A 3 5.37 3.85 -14.02
N LYS A 4 5.48 3.35 -15.25
CA LYS A 4 4.35 2.92 -16.09
C LYS A 4 3.99 1.45 -15.93
N ARG A 5 4.74 0.68 -15.13
CA ARG A 5 4.43 -0.73 -14.87
C ARG A 5 3.07 -0.86 -14.19
N GLY A 6 2.32 -1.88 -14.59
CA GLY A 6 1.09 -2.29 -13.90
C GLY A 6 1.40 -2.79 -12.49
N ASP A 7 0.41 -2.77 -11.60
CA ASP A 7 0.60 -3.22 -10.21
C ASP A 7 1.06 -4.66 -10.14
N GLU A 8 0.51 -5.54 -10.99
CA GLU A 8 0.87 -6.95 -11.05
C GLU A 8 2.36 -7.13 -11.36
N GLN A 9 2.89 -6.38 -12.33
CA GLN A 9 4.31 -6.44 -12.68
C GLN A 9 5.19 -5.95 -11.53
N ILE A 10 4.82 -4.84 -10.88
CA ILE A 10 5.60 -4.28 -9.77
C ILE A 10 5.60 -5.23 -8.57
N VAL A 11 4.46 -5.89 -8.30
CA VAL A 11 4.37 -6.94 -7.27
C VAL A 11 5.28 -8.11 -7.63
N THR A 12 5.22 -8.60 -8.88
CA THR A 12 6.10 -9.69 -9.34
C THR A 12 7.58 -9.33 -9.18
N ASP A 13 8.00 -8.13 -9.61
CA ASP A 13 9.39 -7.67 -9.50
C ASP A 13 9.83 -7.62 -8.03
N PHE A 14 8.98 -7.09 -7.14
CA PHE A 14 9.25 -7.08 -5.70
C PHE A 14 9.42 -8.48 -5.12
N LEU A 15 8.55 -9.42 -5.48
CA LEU A 15 8.62 -10.80 -5.01
C LEU A 15 9.84 -11.54 -5.56
N ASN A 16 10.35 -11.12 -6.73
CA ASN A 16 11.60 -11.62 -7.31
C ASN A 16 12.85 -10.96 -6.72
N GLY A 17 12.71 -10.06 -5.73
CA GLY A 17 13.81 -9.49 -4.97
C GLY A 17 14.14 -8.04 -5.32
N ASP A 18 13.44 -7.41 -6.29
CA ASP A 18 13.61 -5.99 -6.57
C ASP A 18 12.93 -5.14 -5.48
N ARG A 19 13.71 -4.73 -4.48
CA ARG A 19 13.19 -3.93 -3.36
C ARG A 19 12.77 -2.52 -3.78
N GLU A 20 13.32 -1.98 -4.88
CA GLU A 20 12.95 -0.65 -5.37
C GLU A 20 11.55 -0.63 -5.97
N SER A 21 11.07 -1.77 -6.49
CA SER A 21 9.68 -1.91 -6.94
C SER A 21 8.66 -1.60 -5.84
N PHE A 22 8.99 -1.83 -4.57
CA PHE A 22 8.10 -1.44 -3.47
C PHE A 22 7.92 0.07 -3.35
N ARG A 23 8.97 0.86 -3.58
CA ARG A 23 8.91 2.33 -3.52
C ARG A 23 7.86 2.85 -4.50
N VAL A 24 7.77 2.24 -5.68
CA VAL A 24 6.75 2.60 -6.69
C VAL A 24 5.33 2.35 -6.18
N LEU A 25 5.08 1.22 -5.51
CA LEU A 25 3.78 0.96 -4.89
C LEU A 25 3.49 1.95 -3.76
N ALA A 26 4.46 2.20 -2.89
CA ALA A 26 4.31 3.14 -1.79
C ALA A 26 3.97 4.54 -2.30
N GLU A 27 4.71 5.08 -3.27
CA GLU A 27 4.42 6.39 -3.88
C GLU A 27 3.04 6.42 -4.56
N ARG A 28 2.68 5.36 -5.28
CA ARG A 28 1.39 5.27 -5.99
C ARG A 28 0.19 5.24 -5.05
N TYR A 29 0.34 4.64 -3.87
CA TYR A 29 -0.78 4.35 -2.98
C TYR A 29 -0.85 5.20 -1.71
N SER A 30 0.25 5.86 -1.29
CA SER A 30 0.31 6.66 -0.07
C SER A 30 -0.82 7.67 0.04
N ASP A 31 -1.07 8.46 -1.02
CA ASP A 31 -2.13 9.48 -1.02
C ASP A 31 -3.53 8.89 -0.85
N THR A 32 -3.77 7.73 -1.46
CA THR A 32 -5.07 7.06 -1.38
C THR A 32 -5.28 6.45 0.00
N LEU A 33 -4.25 5.81 0.56
CA LEU A 33 -4.26 5.28 1.91
C LEU A 33 -4.43 6.39 2.95
N PHE A 34 -3.76 7.53 2.76
CA PHE A 34 -3.89 8.70 3.62
C PHE A 34 -5.32 9.25 3.62
N ARG A 35 -5.96 9.36 2.45
CA ARG A 35 -7.37 9.77 2.36
C ARG A 35 -8.31 8.81 3.09
N VAL A 36 -8.03 7.51 3.04
CA VAL A 36 -8.80 6.51 3.79
C VAL A 36 -8.58 6.72 5.28
N ALA A 37 -7.33 6.77 5.75
CA ALA A 37 -6.96 6.99 7.15
C ALA A 37 -7.64 8.24 7.75
N MET A 38 -7.61 9.36 7.03
CA MET A 38 -8.25 10.62 7.44
C MET A 38 -9.76 10.49 7.68
N GLY A 39 -10.42 9.57 6.96
CA GLY A 39 -11.84 9.29 7.14
C GLY A 39 -12.18 8.54 8.43
N TYR A 40 -11.21 7.86 9.04
CA TYR A 40 -11.39 7.09 10.29
C TYR A 40 -10.77 7.81 11.49
N LEU A 41 -9.56 8.36 11.34
CA LEU A 41 -8.78 8.91 12.46
C LEU A 41 -9.02 10.41 12.67
N HIS A 42 -9.47 11.13 11.65
CA HIS A 42 -9.74 12.58 11.69
C HIS A 42 -8.57 13.46 12.17
N SER A 43 -7.36 12.92 12.16
CA SER A 43 -6.12 13.57 12.57
C SER A 43 -5.07 13.38 11.48
N LYS A 44 -4.46 14.47 11.05
CA LYS A 44 -3.45 14.43 9.99
C LYS A 44 -2.21 13.64 10.43
N GLU A 45 -1.75 13.87 11.65
CA GLU A 45 -0.56 13.22 12.21
C GLU A 45 -0.80 11.72 12.35
N ASP A 46 -1.88 11.31 13.04
CA ASP A 46 -2.21 9.89 13.22
C ASP A 46 -2.45 9.19 11.87
N SER A 47 -3.02 9.90 10.88
CA SER A 47 -3.20 9.35 9.53
C SER A 47 -1.89 9.17 8.77
N GLN A 48 -0.91 10.06 8.96
CA GLN A 48 0.41 9.91 8.36
C GLN A 48 1.16 8.74 8.99
N ASP A 49 1.09 8.60 10.31
CA ASP A 49 1.72 7.50 11.04
C ASP A 49 1.09 6.16 10.66
N MET A 50 -0.25 6.09 10.62
CA MET A 50 -0.94 4.87 10.23
C MET A 50 -0.63 4.43 8.79
N VAL A 51 -0.48 5.38 7.86
CA VAL A 51 -0.07 5.05 6.48
C VAL A 51 1.32 4.42 6.47
N GLN A 52 2.26 4.94 7.26
CA GLN A 52 3.60 4.36 7.36
C GLN A 52 3.55 2.93 7.91
N ASP A 53 2.82 2.70 9.01
CA ASP A 53 2.65 1.38 9.61
C ASP A 53 2.01 0.39 8.63
N VAL A 54 0.99 0.84 7.90
CA VAL A 54 0.34 0.03 6.87
C VAL A 54 1.31 -0.30 5.73
N LEU A 55 2.13 0.65 5.27
CA LEU A 55 3.14 0.38 4.23
C LEU A 55 4.19 -0.63 4.71
N VAL A 56 4.64 -0.56 5.96
CA VAL A 56 5.57 -1.56 6.55
C VAL A 56 4.90 -2.95 6.62
N LYS A 57 3.64 -3.01 7.02
CA LYS A 57 2.85 -4.25 7.02
C LYS A 57 2.66 -4.81 5.62
N VAL A 58 2.38 -3.95 4.64
CA VAL A 58 2.24 -4.33 3.24
C VAL A 58 3.54 -4.87 2.69
N TYR A 59 4.69 -4.24 2.98
CA TYR A 59 6.01 -4.70 2.56
C TYR A 59 6.28 -6.16 2.93
N SER A 60 5.97 -6.52 4.19
CA SER A 60 6.17 -7.87 4.70
C SER A 60 5.10 -8.87 4.25
N SER A 61 3.88 -8.41 3.95
CA SER A 61 2.75 -9.26 3.58
C SER A 61 2.44 -9.31 2.08
N LEU A 62 3.18 -8.59 1.23
CA LEU A 62 2.88 -8.50 -0.20
C LEU A 62 2.92 -9.87 -0.90
N GLY A 63 3.75 -10.81 -0.41
CA GLY A 63 3.76 -12.20 -0.91
C GLY A 63 2.49 -13.00 -0.63
N THR A 64 1.59 -12.49 0.23
CA THR A 64 0.28 -13.08 0.49
C THR A 64 -0.82 -12.55 -0.43
N PHE A 65 -0.52 -11.53 -1.25
CA PHE A 65 -1.45 -11.01 -2.24
C PHE A 65 -1.59 -12.01 -3.39
N LYS A 66 -2.81 -12.55 -3.53
CA LYS A 66 -3.11 -13.61 -4.51
C LYS A 66 -3.48 -13.11 -5.91
N GLY A 67 -3.70 -11.81 -6.08
CA GLY A 67 -4.20 -11.26 -7.35
C GLY A 67 -5.70 -11.46 -7.62
N ASP A 68 -6.45 -12.05 -6.68
CA ASP A 68 -7.91 -12.27 -6.80
C ASP A 68 -8.74 -10.97 -6.80
N SER A 69 -8.11 -9.83 -6.55
CA SER A 69 -8.71 -8.49 -6.56
C SER A 69 -7.67 -7.46 -6.99
N LYS A 70 -8.09 -6.23 -7.31
CA LYS A 70 -7.15 -5.14 -7.55
C LYS A 70 -6.28 -4.92 -6.31
N LEU A 71 -5.00 -4.59 -6.52
CA LEU A 71 -4.09 -4.28 -5.42
C LEU A 71 -4.66 -3.15 -4.53
N SER A 72 -5.27 -2.13 -5.13
CA SER A 72 -5.95 -1.05 -4.43
C SER A 72 -7.05 -1.53 -3.47
N THR A 73 -7.82 -2.55 -3.84
CA THR A 73 -8.86 -3.16 -2.99
C THR A 73 -8.24 -3.91 -1.81
N TRP A 74 -7.16 -4.64 -2.05
CA TRP A 74 -6.45 -5.36 -1.01
C TRP A 74 -5.80 -4.40 0.00
N LEU A 75 -5.15 -3.33 -0.48
CA LEU A 75 -4.57 -2.26 0.33
C LEU A 75 -5.63 -1.51 1.15
N TYR A 76 -6.76 -1.18 0.52
CA TYR A 76 -7.89 -0.54 1.21
C TYR A 76 -8.34 -1.35 2.43
N ARG A 77 -8.49 -2.68 2.27
CA ARG A 77 -8.87 -3.56 3.39
C ARG A 77 -7.85 -3.56 4.52
N ILE A 78 -6.55 -3.57 4.20
CA ILE A 78 -5.49 -3.51 5.23
C ILE A 78 -5.56 -2.19 5.98
N MET A 79 -5.74 -1.08 5.26
CA MET A 79 -5.83 0.26 5.82
C MET A 79 -7.02 0.44 6.74
N VAL A 80 -8.22 0.02 6.30
CA VAL A 80 -9.44 0.07 7.12
C VAL A 80 -9.26 -0.78 8.37
N ASN A 81 -8.76 -2.00 8.25
CA ASN A 81 -8.50 -2.86 9.39
C ASN A 81 -7.44 -2.32 10.36
N ALA A 82 -6.58 -1.40 9.93
CA ALA A 82 -5.59 -0.77 10.78
C ALA A 82 -6.13 0.48 11.51
N CYS A 83 -7.18 1.12 10.96
CA CYS A 83 -7.81 2.30 11.57
C CYS A 83 -8.95 1.96 12.55
N LEU A 84 -9.41 0.70 12.58
CA LEU A 84 -10.45 0.20 13.47
C LEU A 84 -9.84 -0.32 14.78
#